data_AF-A0A846DZ35-F1
#
_entry.id   AF-A0A846DZ35-F1
#
_cell.length_a   1.000
_cell.length_b   1.000
_cell.length_c   1.000
_cell.angle_alpha   90.00
_cell.angle_beta   90.00
_cell.angle_gamma   90.00
#
_symmetry.space_group_name_H-M   'P 1'
#
loop_
_entity.id
_entity.type
_entity.pdbx_description
1 polymer ?
#
loop_
_entity_poly.entity_id
_entity_poly.type
_entity_poly.pdbx_seq_one_letter_code
_entity_poly.pdbx_strand_id
1 'polypeptide(L)'
;MMIINLDNEAEKYLLEILSQEKMTSQELVKKLLRNHFMSLNKTQTILERMGGYPEELLEGDPNLSDRDMRHQQTSNYLQQRNNNRQS
;
A
#
# COMPACT_ATOMS: atom_id res chain seq x y z
N MET A 1 33.65 8.78 4.95
CA MET A 1 33.52 9.23 3.55
C MET A 1 33.48 7.97 2.70
N MET A 2 32.41 7.75 1.95
CA MET A 2 32.26 6.57 1.09
C MET A 2 32.73 6.94 -0.33
N ILE A 3 33.48 6.05 -0.98
CA ILE A 3 33.92 6.24 -2.37
C ILE A 3 33.03 5.35 -3.25
N ILE A 4 32.43 5.93 -4.29
CA ILE A 4 31.59 5.23 -5.25
C ILE A 4 32.31 5.31 -6.59
N ASN A 5 32.60 4.15 -7.18
CA ASN A 5 33.13 4.07 -8.53
C ASN A 5 31.94 3.96 -9.49
N LEU A 6 31.83 4.91 -10.41
CA LEU A 6 30.85 4.90 -11.49
C LEU A 6 31.48 4.28 -12.72
N ASP A 7 30.69 3.60 -13.53
CA ASP A 7 31.10 3.24 -14.88
C ASP A 7 31.00 4.45 -15.82
N ASN A 8 31.58 4.33 -17.01
CA ASN A 8 31.64 5.41 -18.00
C ASN A 8 30.24 5.90 -18.41
N GLU A 9 29.24 5.01 -18.36
CA GLU A 9 27.86 5.33 -18.74
C GLU A 9 27.17 6.15 -17.64
N ALA A 10 27.27 5.71 -16.38
CA ALA A 10 26.72 6.45 -15.24
C ALA A 10 27.41 7.80 -15.03
N GLU A 11 28.71 7.90 -15.33
CA GLU A 11 29.42 9.19 -15.30
C GLU A 11 28.86 10.17 -16.34
N LYS A 12 28.53 9.69 -17.55
CA LYS A 12 27.86 10.50 -18.58
C LYS A 12 26.49 10.99 -18.09
N TYR A 13 25.69 10.12 -17.49
CA TYR A 13 24.39 10.52 -16.92
C TYR A 13 24.55 11.56 -15.81
N LEU A 14 25.55 11.39 -14.93
CA LEU A 14 25.83 12.35 -13.87
C LEU A 14 26.14 13.74 -14.44
N LEU A 15 27.03 13.83 -15.42
CA LEU A 15 27.38 15.11 -16.06
C LEU A 15 26.18 15.77 -16.72
N GLU A 16 25.35 14.99 -17.42
CA GLU A 16 24.16 15.50 -18.09
C GLU A 16 23.13 16.06 -17.09
N ILE A 17 22.86 15.34 -16.00
CA ILE A 17 21.93 15.80 -14.95
C ILE A 17 22.45 17.07 -14.27
N LEU A 18 23.75 17.12 -13.95
CA LEU A 18 24.36 18.29 -13.31
C LEU A 18 24.31 19.53 -14.23
N SER A 19 24.45 19.32 -15.54
CA SER A 19 24.34 20.42 -16.53
C SER A 19 22.94 21.04 -16.57
N GLN A 20 21.89 20.21 -16.38
CA GLN A 20 20.49 20.65 -16.44
C GLN A 20 20.01 21.26 -15.13
N GLU A 21 20.26 20.59 -14.00
CA GLU A 21 19.71 20.98 -12.70
C GLU A 21 20.56 22.04 -11.95
N LYS A 22 21.73 22.42 -12.48
CA LYS A 22 22.64 23.44 -11.91
C LYS A 22 22.92 23.23 -10.41
N MET A 23 23.11 21.98 -10.00
CA MET A 23 23.37 21.59 -8.62
C MET A 23 24.69 20.85 -8.47
N THR A 24 25.15 20.66 -7.24
CA THR A 24 26.37 19.89 -6.97
C THR A 24 26.10 18.38 -7.00
N SER A 25 27.14 17.59 -7.28
CA SER A 25 27.06 16.12 -7.24
C SER A 25 26.62 15.59 -5.87
N GLN A 26 27.06 16.23 -4.80
CA GLN A 26 26.68 15.86 -3.43
C GLN A 26 25.19 16.10 -3.16
N GLU A 27 24.63 17.22 -3.62
CA GLU A 27 23.21 17.53 -3.46
C GLU A 27 22.35 16.57 -4.28
N LEU A 28 22.76 16.28 -5.51
CA LEU A 28 22.08 15.32 -6.37
C LEU A 28 22.03 13.93 -5.72
N VAL A 29 23.17 13.42 -5.23
CA VAL A 29 23.22 12.12 -4.55
C VAL A 29 22.31 12.10 -3.32
N LYS A 30 22.31 13.16 -2.49
CA LYS A 30 21.40 13.26 -1.32
C LYS A 30 19.92 13.20 -1.74
N LYS A 31 19.56 13.93 -2.79
CA LYS A 31 18.19 13.96 -3.35
C LYS A 31 17.78 12.59 -3.89
N LEU A 32 18.64 11.95 -4.68
CA LEU A 32 18.38 10.62 -5.25
C LEU A 32 18.25 9.55 -4.16
N LEU A 33 19.16 9.51 -3.19
CA LEU A 33 19.09 8.56 -2.08
C LEU A 33 17.82 8.76 -1.24
N ARG A 34 17.46 10.01 -0.93
CA ARG A 34 16.22 10.32 -0.21
C ARG A 34 15.00 9.82 -0.98
N ASN A 35 14.91 10.14 -2.27
CA ASN A 35 13.79 9.75 -3.10
C ASN A 35 13.69 8.23 -3.26
N HIS A 36 14.83 7.56 -3.47
CA HIS A 36 14.89 6.12 -3.57
C HIS A 36 14.50 5.45 -2.24
N PHE A 37 15.00 5.95 -1.11
CA PHE A 37 14.61 5.47 0.22
C PHE A 37 13.10 5.63 0.47
N MET A 38 12.52 6.75 0.06
CA MET A 38 11.07 6.95 0.14
C MET A 38 10.30 6.01 -0.80
N SER A 39 10.83 5.70 -1.99
CA SER A 39 10.19 4.73 -2.89
C SER A 39 10.24 3.30 -2.36
N LEU A 40 11.31 2.92 -1.66
CA LEU A 40 11.46 1.62 -1.01
C LEU A 40 10.48 1.49 0.15
N ASN A 41 10.33 2.56 0.92
CA ASN A 41 9.31 2.67 1.95
C ASN A 41 7.99 3.08 1.32
N LYS A 42 7.41 2.19 0.51
CA LYS A 42 6.06 2.34 -0.03
C LYS A 42 5.13 2.60 1.16
N THR A 43 4.82 3.86 1.42
CA THR A 43 3.88 4.25 2.48
C THR A 43 2.59 3.56 2.14
N GLN A 44 2.19 2.62 2.99
CA GLN A 44 0.90 1.95 2.86
C GLN A 44 -0.16 3.02 2.64
N THR A 45 -0.91 2.91 1.55
CA THR A 45 -2.07 3.76 1.31
C THR A 45 -3.02 3.65 2.51
N ILE A 46 -3.85 4.66 2.75
CA ILE A 46 -4.84 4.60 3.84
C ILE A 46 -5.65 3.30 3.76
N LEU A 47 -5.99 2.88 2.54
CA LEU A 47 -6.66 1.61 2.26
C LEU A 47 -5.85 0.39 2.72
N GLU A 48 -4.57 0.29 2.35
CA GLU A 48 -3.69 -0.80 2.81
C GLU A 48 -3.52 -0.79 4.34
N ARG A 49 -3.47 0.40 4.97
CA ARG A 49 -3.43 0.54 6.44
C ARG A 49 -4.74 0.09 7.11
N MET A 50 -5.86 0.20 6.40
CA MET A 50 -7.19 -0.26 6.86
C MET A 50 -7.45 -1.75 6.56
N GLY A 51 -6.48 -2.47 5.98
CA GLY A 51 -6.63 -3.89 5.66
C GLY A 51 -7.13 -4.17 4.24
N GLY A 52 -7.12 -3.20 3.33
CA GLY A 52 -7.53 -3.36 1.93
C GLY A 52 -8.98 -2.95 1.67
N TYR A 53 -9.48 -3.30 0.49
CA TYR A 53 -10.91 -3.18 0.21
C TYR A 53 -11.66 -4.31 0.91
N PRO A 54 -12.74 -4.01 1.64
CA PRO A 54 -13.58 -5.04 2.24
C PRO A 54 -14.19 -5.92 1.15
N GLU A 55 -13.86 -7.21 1.18
CA GLU A 55 -14.24 -8.20 0.15
C GLU A 55 -15.76 -8.38 0.05
N GLU A 56 -16.48 -8.20 1.17
CA GLU A 56 -17.91 -8.51 1.27
C GLU A 56 -18.80 -7.26 1.46
N LEU A 57 -18.27 -6.04 1.30
CA LEU A 57 -19.00 -4.82 1.70
C LEU A 57 -20.34 -4.61 0.94
N LEU A 58 -20.47 -5.21 -0.24
CA LEU A 58 -21.65 -5.12 -1.11
C LEU A 58 -22.23 -6.49 -1.48
N GLU A 59 -21.70 -7.58 -0.91
CA GLU A 59 -22.20 -8.95 -1.14
C GLU A 59 -23.24 -9.36 -0.08
N GLY A 60 -23.76 -8.39 0.68
CA GLY A 60 -24.88 -8.60 1.59
C GLY A 60 -26.22 -8.59 0.86
N ASP A 61 -27.20 -9.32 1.40
CA ASP A 61 -28.58 -9.30 0.92
C ASP A 61 -29.07 -7.83 0.83
N PRO A 62 -29.53 -7.35 -0.35
CA PRO A 62 -29.94 -5.96 -0.54
C PRO A 62 -31.09 -5.55 0.39
N ASN A 63 -31.79 -6.51 1.00
CA ASN A 63 -32.88 -6.26 1.94
C ASN A 63 -32.46 -6.17 3.41
N LEU A 64 -31.16 -6.08 3.72
CA LEU A 64 -30.63 -5.86 5.07
C LEU A 64 -31.09 -4.54 5.74
N SER A 65 -31.72 -3.64 4.97
CA SER A 65 -32.39 -2.46 5.54
C SER A 65 -33.60 -2.83 6.39
N ASP A 66 -34.29 -3.93 6.06
CA ASP A 66 -35.45 -4.40 6.80
C ASP A 66 -35.02 -5.05 8.13
N ARG A 67 -35.69 -4.64 9.21
CA ARG A 67 -35.45 -5.17 10.55
C ARG A 67 -35.77 -6.66 10.63
N ASP A 68 -36.83 -7.10 9.97
CA ASP A 68 -37.29 -8.49 10.07
C ASP A 68 -36.34 -9.45 9.34
N MET A 69 -35.84 -9.03 8.18
CA MET A 69 -34.79 -9.73 7.43
C MET A 69 -33.50 -9.86 8.26
N ARG A 70 -33.07 -8.77 8.92
CA ARG A 70 -31.89 -8.82 9.81
C ARG A 70 -32.07 -9.79 10.98
N HIS A 71 -33.24 -9.82 11.61
CA HIS A 71 -33.51 -10.74 12.71
C HIS A 71 -33.49 -12.20 12.25
N GLN A 72 -34.10 -12.50 11.10
CA GLN A 72 -34.14 -13.85 10.54
C GLN A 72 -32.73 -14.35 10.18
N GLN A 73 -31.93 -13.55 9.48
CA GLN A 73 -30.56 -13.93 9.10
C GLN A 73 -29.66 -14.12 10.32
N THR A 74 -29.76 -13.23 11.32
CA THR A 74 -29.00 -13.37 12.58
C THR A 74 -29.38 -14.65 13.32
N SER A 75 -30.68 -14.99 13.38
CA SER A 75 -31.16 -16.23 13.99
C SER A 75 -30.59 -17.46 13.29
N ASN A 76 -30.65 -17.49 11.95
CA ASN A 76 -30.12 -18.59 11.14
C ASN A 76 -28.61 -18.78 11.32
N TYR A 77 -27.84 -17.69 11.33
CA TYR A 77 -26.39 -17.72 11.56
C TYR A 77 -26.06 -18.29 12.96
N LEU A 78 -26.77 -17.85 14.00
CA LEU A 78 -26.55 -18.35 15.36
C LEU A 78 -26.88 -19.84 15.50
N GLN A 79 -27.93 -20.33 14.82
CA GLN A 79 -28.27 -21.75 14.77
C GLN A 79 -27.18 -22.57 14.07
N GLN A 80 -26.74 -22.15 12.88
CA GLN A 80 -25.66 -22.83 12.15
C GLN A 80 -24.37 -22.87 12.97
N ARG A 81 -23.99 -21.75 13.60
CA ARG A 81 -22.82 -21.67 14.47
C ARG A 81 -22.91 -22.63 15.66
N ASN A 82 -24.09 -22.77 16.26
CA ASN A 82 -24.29 -23.68 17.38
C ASN A 82 -24.23 -25.16 16.92
N ASN A 83 -24.81 -25.49 15.77
CA ASN A 83 -24.76 -26.83 15.21
C ASN A 83 -23.32 -27.23 14.85
N ASN A 84 -22.55 -26.33 14.25
CA ASN A 84 -21.13 -26.54 13.92
C ASN A 84 -20.23 -26.69 15.15
N ARG A 85 -20.68 -26.25 16.33
CA ARG A 85 -19.97 -26.44 17.62
C ARG A 85 -20.35 -27.73 18.33
N GLN A 86 -21.49 -28.32 17.97
CA GLN A 86 -21.99 -29.57 18.55
C GLN A 86 -21.62 -30.81 17.72
N SER A 87 -21.09 -30.60 16.50
CA SER A 87 -20.49 -31.63 15.64
C SER A 87 -18.99 -31.71 15.88
#